data_AF-A0A818ALJ2-F1
#
_entry.id   AF-A0A818ALJ2-F1
#
_cell.length_a   1.000
_cell.length_b   1.000
_cell.length_c   1.000
_cell.angle_alpha   90.00
_cell.angle_beta   90.00
_cell.angle_gamma   90.00
#
_symmetry.space_group_name_H-M   'P 1'
#
loop_
_entity.id
_entity.type
_entity.pdbx_description
1 polymer ?
#
loop_
_entity_poly.entity_id
_entity_poly.type
_entity_poly.pdbx_seq_one_letter_code
_entity_poly.pdbx_strand_id
1 'polypeptide(L)'
;MFYTPDSHKNFIDLQFILDENRLWGDFVSIPHEVMERVHPRLVKCKAGDLVVWDSRCIHCNTPALHDKRKNNLLSEPQLLRIVAYICMSPLSMFEPDGVRYENLEEFRELRENFVRNRTTCTHWPLELITASRLSDYDKVPLKLNAYQHSLIVGTHVEPENGTTEIIF
;
A
#
# COMPACT_ATOMS: atom_id res chain seq x y z
N MET A 1 -3.82 1.44 11.15
CA MET A 1 -4.40 1.47 9.79
C MET A 1 -5.53 0.45 9.74
N PHE A 2 -6.66 0.76 9.12
CA PHE A 2 -7.64 -0.26 8.73
C PHE A 2 -7.29 -0.77 7.34
N TYR A 3 -7.42 -2.06 7.10
CA TYR A 3 -7.39 -2.64 5.77
C TYR A 3 -8.58 -3.58 5.59
N THR A 4 -9.00 -3.75 4.35
CA THR A 4 -10.04 -4.71 3.99
C THR A 4 -9.37 -5.95 3.38
N PRO A 5 -9.41 -7.12 4.07
CA PRO A 5 -8.91 -8.36 3.51
C PRO A 5 -9.51 -8.64 2.13
N ASP A 6 -8.69 -9.17 1.22
CA ASP A 6 -9.10 -9.57 -0.14
C ASP A 6 -9.69 -8.48 -1.05
N SER A 7 -9.73 -7.22 -0.61
CA SER A 7 -10.29 -6.12 -1.42
C SER A 7 -9.57 -5.90 -2.76
N HIS A 8 -8.28 -6.24 -2.84
CA HIS A 8 -7.49 -6.19 -4.08
C HIS A 8 -8.01 -7.14 -5.18
N LYS A 9 -8.71 -8.22 -4.82
CA LYS A 9 -9.23 -9.21 -5.78
C LYS A 9 -10.39 -8.68 -6.63
N ASN A 10 -11.15 -7.73 -6.08
CA ASN A 10 -12.31 -7.12 -6.75
C ASN A 10 -12.05 -5.67 -7.16
N PHE A 11 -10.78 -5.29 -7.36
CA PHE A 11 -10.40 -3.91 -7.68
C PHE A 11 -11.01 -3.42 -9.00
N ILE A 12 -11.19 -4.31 -9.98
CA ILE A 12 -11.84 -3.98 -11.26
C ILE A 12 -13.27 -3.48 -11.02
N ASP A 13 -13.99 -4.01 -10.04
CA ASP A 13 -15.34 -3.55 -9.72
C ASP A 13 -15.34 -2.17 -9.06
N LEU A 14 -14.23 -1.80 -8.40
CA LEU A 14 -14.02 -0.47 -7.83
C LEU A 14 -13.60 0.56 -8.89
N GLN A 15 -13.03 0.14 -10.01
CA GLN A 15 -12.55 1.06 -11.06
C GLN A 15 -13.71 1.86 -11.68
N PHE A 16 -14.92 1.28 -11.72
CA PHE A 16 -16.13 1.93 -12.23
C PHE A 16 -16.75 2.91 -11.23
N ILE A 17 -16.26 2.91 -9.99
CA ILE A 17 -16.69 3.78 -8.89
C ILE A 17 -15.78 5.02 -8.80
N LEU A 18 -14.61 4.98 -9.45
CA LEU A 18 -13.70 6.11 -9.64
C LEU A 18 -14.31 7.13 -10.61
N ASP A 19 -15.37 7.80 -10.18
CA ASP A 19 -15.81 9.06 -10.80
C ASP A 19 -14.69 10.08 -10.56
N GLU A 20 -14.17 10.70 -11.62
CA GLU A 20 -13.14 11.73 -11.52
C GLU A 20 -13.56 12.89 -10.59
N ASN A 21 -14.87 13.12 -10.45
CA ASN A 21 -15.43 14.11 -9.52
C ASN A 21 -15.32 13.72 -8.04
N ARG A 22 -14.97 12.46 -7.73
CA ARG A 22 -14.79 11.92 -6.37
C ARG A 22 -13.33 11.77 -5.96
N LEU A 23 -12.41 12.17 -6.84
CA LEU A 23 -10.99 12.26 -6.53
C LEU A 23 -10.72 13.54 -5.72
N TRP A 24 -10.28 13.38 -4.48
CA TRP A 24 -9.77 14.49 -3.68
C TRP A 24 -8.28 14.31 -3.46
N GLY A 25 -7.49 14.80 -4.41
CA GLY A 25 -6.04 14.53 -4.45
C GLY A 25 -5.78 13.02 -4.62
N ASP A 26 -4.97 12.45 -3.74
CA ASP A 26 -4.60 11.02 -3.75
C ASP A 26 -5.66 10.10 -3.13
N PHE A 27 -6.84 10.62 -2.77
CA PHE A 27 -7.90 9.86 -2.08
C PHE A 27 -9.10 9.59 -2.97
N VAL A 28 -9.61 8.36 -2.85
CA VAL A 28 -10.85 7.89 -3.47
C VAL A 28 -11.89 7.63 -2.39
N SER A 29 -13.09 8.20 -2.57
CA SER A 29 -14.24 7.87 -1.72
C SER A 29 -14.82 6.51 -2.09
N ILE A 30 -14.82 5.57 -1.14
CA ILE A 30 -15.47 4.27 -1.31
C ILE A 30 -16.96 4.39 -0.92
N PRO A 31 -17.91 3.95 -1.78
CA PRO A 31 -19.33 3.97 -1.46
C PRO A 31 -19.67 3.15 -0.22
N HIS A 32 -20.68 3.60 0.51
CA HIS A 32 -21.10 2.97 1.76
C HIS A 32 -21.52 1.51 1.55
N GLU A 33 -22.17 1.21 0.44
CA GLU A 33 -22.67 -0.13 0.10
C GLU A 33 -21.53 -1.14 -0.11
N VAL A 34 -20.38 -0.67 -0.58
CA VAL A 34 -19.15 -1.49 -0.65
C VAL A 34 -18.62 -1.71 0.75
N MET A 35 -18.61 -0.66 1.59
CA MET A 35 -18.13 -0.73 2.97
C MET A 35 -18.96 -1.68 3.86
N GLU A 36 -20.26 -1.81 3.63
CA GLU A 36 -21.14 -2.75 4.35
C GLU A 36 -20.84 -4.23 4.06
N ARG A 37 -20.29 -4.53 2.88
CA ARG A 37 -19.98 -5.89 2.44
C ARG A 37 -18.61 -6.36 2.89
N VAL A 38 -17.80 -5.44 3.37
CA VAL A 38 -16.42 -5.71 3.76
C VAL A 38 -16.28 -5.67 5.28
N HIS A 39 -15.26 -6.35 5.78
CA HIS A 39 -14.98 -6.43 7.21
C HIS A 39 -13.57 -5.85 7.48
N PRO A 40 -13.44 -4.53 7.65
CA PRO A 40 -12.16 -3.89 7.88
C PRO A 40 -11.49 -4.41 9.15
N ARG A 41 -10.18 -4.63 9.08
CA ARG A 41 -9.35 -5.09 10.19
C ARG A 41 -8.35 -4.03 10.60
N LEU A 42 -8.23 -3.79 11.90
CA LEU A 42 -7.23 -2.89 12.45
C LEU A 42 -5.88 -3.59 12.49
N VAL A 43 -4.90 -3.07 11.75
CA VAL A 43 -3.51 -3.49 11.87
C VAL A 43 -2.93 -2.89 13.16
N LYS A 44 -2.44 -3.78 14.04
CA LYS A 44 -1.68 -3.42 15.24
C LYS A 44 -0.21 -3.73 14.99
N CYS A 45 0.66 -2.78 15.30
CA CYS A 45 2.10 -2.88 15.08
C CYS A 45 2.86 -2.42 16.32
N LYS A 46 4.09 -2.92 16.46
CA LYS A 46 5.14 -2.43 17.35
C LYS A 46 6.25 -1.80 16.53
N ALA A 47 7.16 -1.09 17.20
CA ALA A 47 8.33 -0.54 16.55
C ALA A 47 9.17 -1.67 15.90
N GLY A 48 9.51 -1.50 14.63
CA GLY A 48 10.23 -2.50 13.83
C GLY A 48 9.33 -3.37 12.96
N ASP A 49 8.00 -3.38 13.17
CA ASP A 49 7.09 -4.11 12.30
C ASP A 49 6.99 -3.44 10.92
N LEU A 50 7.00 -4.26 9.87
CA LEU A 50 6.77 -3.83 8.49
C LEU A 50 5.37 -4.27 8.06
N VAL A 51 4.58 -3.32 7.52
CA VAL A 51 3.27 -3.61 6.94
C VAL A 51 3.36 -3.42 5.43
N VAL A 52 3.09 -4.47 4.68
CA VAL A 52 3.04 -4.45 3.21
C VAL A 52 1.63 -4.78 2.77
N TRP A 53 1.12 -4.06 1.77
CA TRP A 53 -0.19 -4.31 1.17
C TRP A 53 -0.10 -4.15 -0.36
N ASP A 54 -0.97 -4.86 -1.08
CA ASP A 54 -1.14 -4.67 -2.52
C ASP A 54 -1.69 -3.26 -2.80
N SER A 55 -1.22 -2.60 -3.87
CA SER A 55 -1.61 -1.22 -4.21
C SER A 55 -3.12 -1.03 -4.44
N ARG A 56 -3.85 -2.11 -4.72
CA ARG A 56 -5.30 -2.15 -4.92
C ARG A 56 -6.08 -2.44 -3.63
N CYS A 57 -5.40 -2.72 -2.52
CA CYS A 57 -6.03 -3.00 -1.24
C CYS A 57 -6.70 -1.74 -0.68
N ILE A 58 -8.00 -1.82 -0.40
CA ILE A 58 -8.72 -0.77 0.33
C ILE A 58 -8.15 -0.68 1.74
N HIS A 59 -7.63 0.49 2.08
CA HIS A 59 -7.11 0.78 3.41
C HIS A 59 -7.39 2.24 3.77
N CYS A 60 -7.39 2.54 5.06
CA CYS A 60 -7.52 3.92 5.53
C CYS A 60 -6.77 4.17 6.84
N ASN A 61 -6.41 5.44 7.03
CA ASN A 61 -5.91 5.92 8.31
C ASN A 61 -7.02 5.88 9.35
N THR A 62 -6.70 5.41 10.56
CA THR A 62 -7.64 5.44 11.67
C THR A 62 -7.42 6.70 12.48
N PRO A 63 -8.45 7.46 12.87
CA PRO A 63 -8.26 8.59 13.76
C PRO A 63 -7.64 8.12 15.09
N ALA A 64 -6.89 9.00 15.73
CA ALA A 64 -6.53 8.76 17.13
C ALA A 64 -7.83 8.79 17.93
N LEU A 65 -8.21 7.65 18.53
CA LEU A 65 -9.35 7.61 19.43
C LEU A 65 -8.95 8.38 20.69
N HIS A 66 -9.35 9.65 20.78
CA HIS A 66 -9.28 10.37 22.03
C HIS A 66 -10.24 9.70 23.01
N ASP A 67 -9.70 9.08 24.06
CA ASP A 67 -10.54 8.74 25.21
C ASP A 67 -10.91 10.06 25.90
N LYS A 68 -12.12 10.56 25.60
CA LYS A 68 -12.66 11.79 26.21
C LYS A 68 -12.63 11.74 27.75
N ARG A 69 -12.54 10.54 28.35
CA ARG A 69 -12.43 10.34 29.80
C ARG A 69 -11.05 10.67 30.38
N LYS A 70 -10.00 10.75 29.57
CA LYS A 70 -8.62 11.06 30.00
C LYS A 70 -8.24 12.54 29.88
N ASN A 71 -9.15 13.40 29.42
CA ASN A 71 -8.92 14.84 29.22
C ASN A 71 -8.59 15.62 30.52
N ASN A 72 -8.70 15.01 31.69
CA ASN A 72 -8.42 15.64 32.99
C ASN A 72 -7.05 15.26 33.59
N LEU A 73 -6.24 14.44 32.92
CA LEU A 73 -4.94 14.05 33.42
C LEU A 73 -3.85 14.64 32.54
N LEU A 74 -3.33 15.80 32.94
CA LEU A 74 -2.06 16.40 32.48
C LEU A 74 -0.82 15.49 32.69
N SER A 75 -1.02 14.21 33.06
CA SER A 75 0.02 13.32 33.59
C SER A 75 0.35 12.12 32.70
N GLU A 76 -0.42 11.82 31.65
CA GLU A 76 -0.09 10.70 30.75
C GLU A 76 0.53 11.19 29.43
N PRO A 77 1.66 10.60 29.00
CA PRO A 77 2.28 10.95 27.73
C PRO A 77 1.34 10.60 26.57
N GLN A 78 1.04 11.58 25.73
CA GLN A 78 0.31 11.37 24.49
C GLN A 78 1.20 10.62 23.50
N LEU A 79 0.76 9.43 23.08
CA LEU A 79 1.49 8.66 22.09
C LEU A 79 1.27 9.24 20.70
N LEU A 80 2.37 9.58 20.02
CA LEU A 80 2.35 9.94 18.61
C LEU A 80 2.36 8.68 17.74
N ARG A 81 1.60 8.71 16.64
CA ARG A 81 1.69 7.68 15.60
C ARG A 81 2.66 8.17 14.53
N ILE A 82 3.85 7.60 14.53
CA ILE A 82 4.88 7.88 13.52
C ILE A 82 5.03 6.64 12.63
N VAL A 83 4.99 6.85 11.32
CA VAL A 83 5.20 5.80 10.31
C VAL A 83 6.10 6.34 9.21
N ALA A 84 6.88 5.46 8.59
CA ALA A 84 7.62 5.77 7.38
C ALA A 84 6.95 5.02 6.22
N TYR A 85 6.58 5.75 5.17
CA TYR A 85 6.07 5.14 3.94
C TYR A 85 7.25 4.75 3.05
N ILE A 86 7.28 3.48 2.64
CA ILE A 86 8.28 2.94 1.72
C ILE A 86 7.51 2.37 0.53
N CYS A 87 7.60 3.02 -0.62
CA CYS A 87 7.09 2.46 -1.86
C CYS A 87 8.13 1.50 -2.43
N MET A 88 7.72 0.26 -2.72
CA MET A 88 8.56 -0.76 -3.34
C MET A 88 7.95 -1.13 -4.69
N SER A 89 8.75 -1.01 -5.75
CA SER A 89 8.40 -1.48 -7.08
C SER A 89 9.45 -2.49 -7.54
N PRO A 90 9.05 -3.61 -8.19
CA PRO A 90 9.99 -4.51 -8.84
C PRO A 90 10.86 -3.75 -9.82
N LEU A 91 12.16 -4.09 -9.87
CA LEU A 91 13.09 -3.47 -10.82
C LEU A 91 12.67 -3.72 -12.27
N SER A 92 11.99 -4.84 -12.55
CA SER A 92 11.45 -5.15 -13.87
C SER A 92 10.32 -4.22 -14.32
N MET A 93 9.76 -3.42 -13.43
CA MET A 93 8.76 -2.39 -13.76
C MET A 93 9.40 -1.01 -13.95
N PHE A 94 10.74 -0.92 -13.87
CA PHE A 94 11.44 0.32 -14.14
C PHE A 94 11.36 0.65 -15.63
N GLU A 95 10.75 1.79 -15.94
CA GLU A 95 10.69 2.36 -17.28
C GLU A 95 11.33 3.74 -17.24
N PRO A 96 12.35 4.03 -18.07
CA PRO A 96 12.86 5.38 -18.25
C PRO A 96 11.74 6.32 -18.70
N ASP A 97 11.61 7.48 -18.06
CA ASP A 97 10.59 8.46 -18.46
C ASP A 97 11.08 9.45 -19.53
N GLY A 98 12.39 9.47 -19.82
CA GLY A 98 13.01 10.35 -20.81
C GLY A 98 12.95 11.85 -20.47
N VAL A 99 12.46 12.21 -19.27
CA VAL A 99 12.32 13.60 -18.80
C VAL A 99 13.19 13.84 -17.57
N ARG A 100 13.15 12.91 -16.61
CA ARG A 100 13.91 12.97 -15.36
C ARG A 100 15.16 12.08 -15.40
N TYR A 101 15.13 10.99 -16.17
CA TYR A 101 16.24 10.04 -16.29
C TYR A 101 16.10 9.18 -17.56
N GLU A 102 17.22 8.80 -18.17
CA GLU A 102 17.27 7.96 -19.38
C GLU A 102 17.52 6.48 -19.07
N ASN A 103 18.06 6.18 -17.88
CA ASN A 103 18.38 4.81 -17.49
C ASN A 103 18.36 4.62 -15.96
N LEU A 104 18.55 3.37 -15.53
CA LEU A 104 18.51 2.97 -14.12
C LEU A 104 19.62 3.62 -13.28
N GLU A 105 20.79 3.86 -13.87
CA GLU A 105 21.92 4.41 -13.12
C GLU A 105 21.71 5.89 -12.82
N GLU A 106 21.27 6.67 -13.81
CA GLU A 106 20.85 8.06 -13.61
C GLU A 106 19.73 8.18 -12.57
N PHE A 107 18.75 7.27 -12.60
CA PHE A 107 17.70 7.23 -11.59
C PHE A 107 18.27 7.02 -10.18
N ARG A 108 19.23 6.09 -10.01
CA ARG A 108 19.87 5.84 -8.71
C ARG A 108 20.65 7.06 -8.22
N GLU A 109 21.47 7.65 -9.08
CA GLU A 109 22.24 8.86 -8.76
C GLU A 109 21.32 10.02 -8.36
N LEU A 110 20.21 10.20 -9.07
CA LEU A 110 19.18 11.19 -8.75
C LEU A 110 18.62 10.97 -7.33
N ARG A 111 18.28 9.73 -6.98
CA ARG A 111 17.75 9.39 -5.65
C ARG A 111 18.79 9.60 -4.55
N GLU A 112 20.05 9.26 -4.78
CA GLU A 112 21.14 9.54 -3.84
C GLU A 112 21.33 11.05 -3.62
N ASN A 113 21.26 11.83 -4.70
CA ASN A 113 21.38 13.28 -4.65
C ASN A 113 20.26 13.92 -3.81
N PHE A 114 19.02 13.43 -3.89
CA PHE A 114 17.93 13.91 -3.03
C PHE A 114 18.21 13.68 -1.54
N VAL A 115 18.76 12.51 -1.19
CA VAL A 115 19.13 12.19 0.19
C VAL A 115 20.25 13.11 0.69
N ARG A 116 21.33 13.24 -0.09
CA ARG A 116 22.50 14.07 0.29
C ARG A 116 22.13 15.53 0.47
N ASN A 117 21.28 16.06 -0.42
CA ASN A 117 20.92 17.48 -0.44
C ASN A 117 19.65 17.80 0.36
N ARG A 118 19.03 16.80 1.01
CA ARG A 118 17.76 16.94 1.77
C ARG A 118 16.64 17.55 0.90
N THR A 119 16.63 17.18 -0.37
CA THR A 119 15.62 17.65 -1.34
C THR A 119 14.40 16.75 -1.27
N THR A 120 13.22 17.35 -1.19
CA THR A 120 11.96 16.60 -1.29
C THR A 120 11.78 16.06 -2.71
N CYS A 121 11.26 14.84 -2.81
CA CYS A 121 10.93 14.22 -4.09
C CYS A 121 9.50 13.70 -4.04
N THR A 122 8.97 13.31 -5.20
CA THR A 122 7.68 12.60 -5.25
C THR A 122 7.83 11.25 -4.54
N HIS A 123 6.81 10.89 -3.76
CA HIS A 123 6.78 9.59 -3.09
C HIS A 123 6.38 8.45 -4.04
N TRP A 124 5.87 8.78 -5.23
CA TRP A 124 5.49 7.85 -6.29
C TRP A 124 6.71 7.42 -7.11
N PRO A 125 7.15 6.15 -7.04
CA PRO A 125 8.21 5.64 -7.91
C PRO A 125 7.71 5.31 -9.32
N LEU A 126 6.40 5.10 -9.48
CA LEU A 126 5.72 4.82 -10.75
C LEU A 126 4.47 5.69 -10.82
N GLU A 127 4.18 6.27 -11.99
CA GLU A 127 2.90 6.94 -12.22
C GLU A 127 1.80 5.90 -12.40
N LEU A 128 0.66 6.10 -11.72
CA LEU A 128 -0.51 5.26 -11.92
C LEU A 128 -1.09 5.57 -13.30
N ILE A 129 -0.81 4.71 -14.28
CA ILE A 129 -1.47 4.80 -15.59
C ILE A 129 -2.85 4.16 -15.44
N THR A 130 -3.90 5.00 -15.36
CA THR A 130 -5.29 4.53 -15.33
C THR A 130 -5.61 3.75 -16.61
N ALA A 131 -6.45 2.71 -16.48
CA ALA A 131 -6.64 1.60 -17.42
C ALA A 131 -7.07 1.93 -18.87
N SER A 132 -7.09 3.21 -19.28
CA SER A 132 -7.24 3.59 -20.68
C SER A 132 -6.06 3.15 -21.59
N ARG A 133 -4.98 2.59 -21.02
CA ARG A 133 -3.76 2.19 -21.75
C ARG A 133 -3.21 0.78 -21.47
N LEU A 134 -3.89 -0.07 -20.71
CA LEU A 134 -3.37 -1.40 -20.37
C LEU A 134 -3.80 -2.44 -21.42
N SER A 135 -2.96 -2.72 -22.43
CA SER A 135 -3.18 -3.86 -23.33
C SER A 135 -2.46 -5.15 -22.89
N ASP A 136 -1.33 -5.13 -22.17
CA ASP A 136 -0.49 -6.33 -22.06
C ASP A 136 0.29 -6.49 -20.74
N TYR A 137 -0.35 -6.31 -19.58
CA TYR A 137 0.28 -6.77 -18.32
C TYR A 137 0.01 -8.27 -18.12
N ASP A 138 0.93 -9.10 -18.62
CA ASP A 138 0.99 -10.50 -18.25
C ASP A 138 1.25 -10.62 -16.74
N LYS A 139 0.25 -11.12 -16.02
CA LYS A 139 0.30 -11.42 -14.58
C LYS A 139 1.25 -12.60 -14.35
N VAL A 140 2.56 -12.37 -14.34
CA VAL A 140 3.50 -13.39 -13.86
C VAL A 140 3.39 -13.45 -12.34
N PRO A 141 2.90 -14.55 -11.75
CA PRO A 141 2.75 -14.65 -10.31
C PRO A 141 4.13 -14.56 -9.63
N LEU A 142 4.21 -13.76 -8.57
CA LEU A 142 5.41 -13.64 -7.76
C LEU A 142 5.65 -14.98 -7.03
N LYS A 143 6.66 -15.74 -7.46
CA LYS A 143 7.03 -17.00 -6.81
C LYS A 143 7.85 -16.73 -5.56
N LEU A 144 7.28 -17.00 -4.40
CA LEU A 144 7.97 -16.88 -3.11
C LEU A 144 8.65 -18.21 -2.75
N ASN A 145 9.84 -18.13 -2.15
CA ASN A 145 10.49 -19.31 -1.56
C ASN A 145 9.93 -19.64 -0.17
N ALA A 146 10.26 -20.82 0.37
CA ALA A 146 9.73 -21.28 1.66
C ALA A 146 10.02 -20.32 2.82
N TYR A 147 11.21 -19.70 2.83
CA TYR A 147 11.58 -18.71 3.83
C TYR A 147 10.72 -17.44 3.71
N GLN A 148 10.54 -16.90 2.50
CA GLN A 148 9.69 -15.74 2.25
C GLN A 148 8.24 -15.99 2.65
N HIS A 149 7.72 -17.19 2.38
CA HIS A 149 6.40 -17.61 2.85
C HIS A 149 6.30 -17.61 4.38
N SER A 150 7.34 -18.08 5.10
CA SER A 150 7.34 -18.07 6.57
C SER A 150 7.35 -16.68 7.21
N LEU A 151 7.71 -15.64 6.44
CA LEU A 151 7.69 -14.26 6.90
C LEU A 151 6.30 -13.61 6.77
N ILE A 152 5.36 -14.26 6.07
CA ILE A 152 4.00 -13.74 5.87
C ILE A 152 3.13 -14.17 7.05
N VAL A 153 2.80 -13.21 7.92
CA VAL A 153 1.96 -13.45 9.09
C VAL A 153 0.48 -13.32 8.71
N GLY A 154 -0.36 -14.26 9.16
CA GLY A 154 -1.83 -14.17 9.04
C GLY A 154 -2.46 -14.90 7.85
N THR A 155 -1.68 -15.67 7.08
CA THR A 155 -2.15 -16.52 5.96
C THR A 155 -2.11 -18.02 6.27
N HIS A 156 -1.82 -18.42 7.51
CA HIS A 156 -1.86 -19.82 7.94
C HIS A 156 -3.31 -20.32 8.04
N VAL A 157 -3.92 -20.62 6.89
CA VAL A 157 -4.90 -21.70 6.81
C VAL A 157 -4.07 -22.96 6.59
N GLU A 158 -4.10 -23.90 7.53
CA GLU A 158 -3.54 -25.25 7.36
C GLU A 158 -4.12 -25.83 6.05
N PRO A 159 -3.31 -26.06 5.00
CA PRO A 159 -3.84 -26.57 3.75
C PRO A 159 -4.00 -28.09 3.88
N GLU A 160 -5.21 -28.60 3.66
CA GLU A 160 -5.45 -30.06 3.56
C GLU A 160 -4.64 -30.69 2.40
N ASN A 161 -4.10 -29.91 1.45
CA ASN A 161 -3.37 -30.43 0.28
C ASN A 161 -2.19 -29.55 -0.21
N GLY A 162 -1.37 -29.00 0.69
CA GLY A 162 0.06 -28.74 0.40
C GLY A 162 0.49 -27.64 -0.59
N THR A 163 -0.42 -26.86 -1.18
CA THR A 163 -0.03 -25.65 -1.95
C THR A 163 -0.91 -24.46 -1.62
N THR A 164 -0.33 -23.49 -0.91
CA THR A 164 -0.94 -22.17 -0.69
C THR A 164 -0.41 -21.21 -1.74
N GLU A 165 -1.17 -20.99 -2.81
CA GLU A 165 -0.90 -19.90 -3.75
C GLU A 165 -1.30 -18.57 -3.10
N ILE A 166 -0.33 -17.66 -2.96
CA ILE A 166 -0.60 -16.26 -2.63
C ILE A 166 -0.66 -15.51 -3.95
N ILE A 167 -1.87 -15.30 -4.44
CA ILE A 167 -2.12 -14.44 -5.59
C ILE A 167 -2.20 -13.01 -5.06
N PHE A 168 -1.27 -12.16 -5.50
CA PHE A 168 -1.34 -10.71 -5.31
C PHE A 168 -2.41 -10.12 -6.24
#